data_AF-A0A8X6N2F3-F1
#
_entry.id   AF-A0A8X6N2F3-F1
#
_cell.length_a   1.000
_cell.length_b   1.000
_cell.length_c   1.000
_cell.angle_alpha   90.00
_cell.angle_beta   90.00
_cell.angle_gamma   90.00
#
_symmetry.space_group_name_H-M   'P 1'
#
loop_
_entity.id
_entity.type
_entity.pdbx_description
1 polymer ?
#
loop_
_entity_poly.entity_id
_entity_poly.type
_entity_poly.pdbx_seq_one_letter_code
_entity_poly.pdbx_strand_id
1 'polypeptide(L)'
;MLLSIVVTLLVASISTASGTKCTNFDFIVCAFLVDGEKTSTSGFAETEEDLDLQCNQTIPVLKCLSDFGSRCPDSIFKHLTDFFQTEYDTQKKICTKNDELRQRYLKFAKCLNLNRVKMEEKCGLLIEVEGSEKFNKEHCKQYENSFQCSYTEIQNSCGKDALTLEMELLKPAHDFMELSCKDFQDLHDF
;
A
#
# COMPACT_ATOMS: atom_id res chain seq x y z
N MET A 1 -57.19 -6.39 -32.79
CA MET A 1 -57.24 -7.22 -31.56
C MET A 1 -56.03 -8.14 -31.61
N LEU A 2 -54.98 -8.03 -30.81
CA LEU A 2 -54.78 -7.42 -29.51
C LEU A 2 -53.36 -6.80 -29.48
N LEU A 3 -53.28 -5.47 -29.58
CA LEU A 3 -52.33 -4.72 -28.76
C LEU A 3 -52.87 -4.87 -27.32
N SER A 4 -52.09 -5.50 -26.44
CA SER A 4 -52.10 -5.34 -24.96
C SER A 4 -51.51 -6.57 -24.26
N ILE A 5 -50.22 -6.88 -24.45
CA ILE A 5 -49.41 -7.60 -23.44
C ILE A 5 -47.98 -7.01 -23.47
N VAL A 6 -47.89 -5.71 -23.22
CA VAL A 6 -46.73 -5.08 -22.59
C VAL A 6 -47.27 -4.56 -21.25
N VAL A 7 -46.46 -4.61 -20.19
CA VAL A 7 -46.72 -4.03 -18.85
C VAL A 7 -47.31 -4.96 -17.76
N THR A 8 -46.76 -6.17 -17.57
CA THR A 8 -46.81 -6.87 -16.25
C THR A 8 -45.60 -7.80 -16.01
N LEU A 9 -44.40 -7.36 -16.35
CA LEU A 9 -43.15 -7.94 -15.82
C LEU A 9 -42.23 -6.84 -15.28
N LEU A 10 -42.85 -5.86 -14.62
CA LEU A 10 -42.17 -4.89 -13.78
C LEU A 10 -42.37 -5.33 -12.33
N VAL A 11 -41.22 -5.60 -11.70
CA VAL A 11 -40.99 -5.44 -10.27
C VAL A 11 -41.58 -6.52 -9.36
N ALA A 12 -41.15 -7.76 -9.53
CA ALA A 12 -40.75 -8.51 -8.34
C ALA A 12 -39.32 -8.05 -8.00
N SER A 13 -39.22 -6.91 -7.31
CA SER A 13 -38.02 -6.54 -6.57
C SER A 13 -37.83 -7.59 -5.49
N ILE A 14 -37.19 -8.69 -5.86
CA ILE A 14 -36.41 -9.45 -4.90
C ILE A 14 -35.28 -8.51 -4.53
N SER A 15 -35.49 -7.75 -3.45
CA SER A 15 -34.42 -7.18 -2.65
C SER A 15 -33.64 -8.34 -2.02
N THR A 16 -33.00 -9.16 -2.84
CA THR A 16 -31.73 -9.73 -2.41
C THR A 16 -30.83 -8.52 -2.31
N ALA A 17 -30.68 -8.01 -1.11
CA ALA A 17 -29.40 -7.47 -0.71
C ALA A 17 -28.39 -8.55 -1.12
N SER A 18 -27.83 -8.41 -2.32
CA SER A 18 -26.57 -9.02 -2.70
C SER A 18 -25.54 -8.32 -1.83
N GLY A 19 -25.58 -8.64 -0.53
CA GLY A 19 -24.47 -8.40 0.35
C GLY A 19 -23.34 -9.16 -0.30
N THR A 20 -22.47 -8.41 -0.99
CA THR A 20 -21.25 -8.94 -1.57
C THR A 20 -20.60 -9.76 -0.46
N LYS A 21 -20.64 -11.09 -0.58
CA LYS A 21 -20.05 -11.94 0.44
C LYS A 21 -18.57 -11.63 0.42
N CYS A 22 -18.11 -10.91 1.45
CA CYS A 22 -16.71 -10.61 1.67
C CYS A 22 -15.98 -11.91 2.01
N THR A 23 -15.63 -12.65 0.96
CA THR A 23 -14.78 -13.82 1.11
C THR A 23 -13.34 -13.36 1.01
N ASN A 24 -12.50 -13.81 1.95
CA ASN A 24 -11.06 -13.53 1.93
C ASN A 24 -10.37 -14.04 0.65
N PHE A 25 -11.07 -14.86 -0.14
CA PHE A 25 -10.60 -15.35 -1.43
C PHE A 25 -10.32 -14.20 -2.42
N ASP A 26 -11.18 -13.19 -2.49
CA ASP A 26 -10.98 -12.05 -3.40
C ASP A 26 -9.67 -11.31 -3.07
N PHE A 27 -9.41 -11.11 -1.77
CA PHE A 27 -8.15 -10.52 -1.29
C PHE A 27 -6.94 -11.36 -1.68
N ILE A 28 -7.02 -12.68 -1.47
CA ILE A 28 -5.96 -13.63 -1.82
C ILE A 28 -5.69 -13.61 -3.33
N VAL A 29 -6.74 -13.60 -4.16
CA VAL A 29 -6.60 -13.51 -5.63
C VAL A 29 -5.87 -12.24 -6.03
N CYS A 30 -6.19 -11.09 -5.44
CA CYS A 30 -5.46 -9.85 -5.69
C CYS A 30 -3.99 -9.96 -5.23
N ALA A 31 -3.73 -10.54 -4.06
CA ALA A 31 -2.38 -10.71 -3.51
C ALA A 31 -1.51 -11.64 -4.38
N PHE A 32 -2.09 -12.65 -5.03
CA PHE A 32 -1.38 -13.51 -5.98
C PHE A 32 -0.94 -12.79 -7.26
N LEU A 33 -1.46 -11.59 -7.56
CA LEU A 33 -0.98 -10.76 -8.64
C LEU A 33 0.33 -10.03 -8.29
N VAL A 34 0.71 -9.99 -7.00
CA VAL A 34 1.97 -9.42 -6.54
C VAL A 34 3.10 -10.40 -6.88
N ASP A 35 3.96 -10.01 -7.82
CA ASP A 35 5.22 -10.70 -8.08
C ASP A 35 6.27 -10.26 -7.06
N GLY A 36 6.39 -11.02 -5.96
CA GLY A 36 7.24 -10.69 -4.82
C GLY A 36 8.74 -10.53 -5.14
N GLU A 37 9.24 -11.23 -6.17
CA GLU A 37 10.63 -11.07 -6.62
C GLU A 37 10.87 -9.73 -7.32
N LYS A 38 9.86 -9.23 -8.06
CA LYS A 38 9.92 -7.93 -8.73
C LYS A 38 9.75 -6.76 -7.76
N THR A 39 8.97 -6.92 -6.69
CA THR A 39 8.71 -5.85 -5.72
C THR A 39 9.79 -5.68 -4.66
N SER A 40 10.61 -6.70 -4.39
CA SER A 40 11.65 -6.67 -3.35
C SER A 40 13.04 -6.24 -3.85
N THR A 41 13.29 -6.31 -5.15
CA THR A 41 14.61 -6.04 -5.75
C THR A 41 14.66 -4.75 -6.57
N SER A 42 13.51 -4.20 -6.98
CA SER A 42 13.45 -2.95 -7.72
C SER A 42 13.50 -1.76 -6.77
N GLY A 43 14.54 -0.94 -6.90
CA GLY A 43 14.58 0.38 -6.27
C GLY A 43 13.58 1.33 -6.93
N PHE A 44 13.75 2.62 -6.67
CA PHE A 44 12.97 3.67 -7.32
C PHE A 44 13.24 3.70 -8.84
N ALA A 45 12.21 3.82 -9.67
CA ALA A 45 12.40 4.06 -11.10
C ALA A 45 13.07 5.42 -11.33
N GLU A 46 14.20 5.45 -12.03
CA GLU A 46 14.99 6.68 -12.24
C GLU A 46 14.59 7.43 -13.51
N THR A 47 13.80 6.81 -14.39
CA THR A 47 13.36 7.40 -15.66
C THR A 47 11.84 7.35 -15.80
N GLU A 48 11.30 8.23 -16.64
CA GLU A 48 9.86 8.24 -16.98
C GLU A 48 9.40 6.90 -17.59
N GLU A 49 10.25 6.28 -18.41
CA GLU A 49 9.94 5.00 -19.07
C GLU A 49 9.88 3.85 -18.06
N ASP A 50 10.88 3.76 -17.18
CA ASP A 50 10.91 2.75 -16.12
C ASP A 50 9.72 2.92 -15.17
N LEU A 51 9.37 4.19 -14.86
CA LEU A 51 8.25 4.49 -13.98
C LEU A 51 6.91 4.16 -14.65
N ASP A 52 6.73 4.46 -15.93
CA ASP A 52 5.52 4.08 -16.69
C ASP A 52 5.37 2.54 -16.73
N LEU A 53 6.47 1.80 -16.88
CA LEU A 53 6.46 0.34 -16.84
C LEU A 53 6.06 -0.18 -15.46
N GLN A 54 6.65 0.35 -14.38
CA GLN A 54 6.33 -0.02 -13.00
C GLN A 54 4.86 0.28 -12.69
N CYS A 55 4.35 1.46 -13.09
CA CYS A 55 2.96 1.84 -12.92
C CYS A 55 1.97 0.90 -13.58
N ASN A 56 2.27 0.42 -14.81
CA ASN A 56 1.43 -0.54 -15.51
C ASN A 56 1.32 -1.89 -14.78
N GLN A 57 2.32 -2.25 -13.98
CA GLN A 57 2.34 -3.49 -13.20
C GLN A 57 1.68 -3.29 -11.82
N THR A 58 1.98 -2.20 -11.14
CA THR A 58 1.59 -1.97 -9.74
C THR A 58 0.13 -1.50 -9.59
N ILE A 59 -0.32 -0.58 -10.45
CA ILE A 59 -1.66 0.04 -10.31
C ILE A 59 -2.81 -0.98 -10.35
N PRO A 60 -2.85 -1.96 -11.28
CA PRO A 60 -3.92 -2.96 -11.30
C PRO A 60 -4.01 -3.78 -10.01
N VAL A 61 -2.87 -4.13 -9.42
CA VAL A 61 -2.79 -4.94 -8.20
C VAL A 61 -3.30 -4.15 -6.99
N LEU A 62 -2.79 -2.94 -6.80
CA LEU A 62 -3.22 -2.05 -5.71
C LEU A 62 -4.69 -1.69 -5.82
N LYS A 63 -5.19 -1.45 -7.05
CA LYS A 63 -6.61 -1.20 -7.28
C LYS A 63 -7.46 -2.40 -6.84
N CYS A 64 -7.04 -3.63 -7.15
CA CYS A 64 -7.75 -4.85 -6.75
C CYS A 64 -7.89 -4.94 -5.22
N LEU A 65 -6.80 -4.69 -4.49
CA LEU A 65 -6.75 -4.71 -3.03
C LEU A 65 -7.56 -3.58 -2.38
N SER A 66 -7.45 -2.35 -2.93
CA SER A 66 -8.23 -1.18 -2.53
C SER A 66 -9.74 -1.39 -2.74
N ASP A 67 -10.14 -1.90 -3.92
CA ASP A 67 -11.54 -2.17 -4.21
C ASP A 67 -12.10 -3.27 -3.28
N PHE A 68 -11.30 -4.26 -2.88
CA PHE A 68 -11.69 -5.25 -1.88
C PHE A 68 -11.98 -4.59 -0.52
N GLY A 69 -11.07 -3.74 -0.03
CA GLY A 69 -11.27 -2.99 1.20
C GLY A 69 -12.53 -2.14 1.20
N SER A 70 -12.78 -1.43 0.09
CA SER A 70 -13.98 -0.61 -0.10
C SER A 70 -15.28 -1.42 -0.08
N ARG A 71 -15.26 -2.66 -0.61
CA ARG A 71 -16.42 -3.57 -0.57
C ARG A 71 -16.59 -4.26 0.78
N CYS A 72 -15.51 -4.38 1.55
CA CYS A 72 -15.43 -5.21 2.75
C CYS A 72 -14.85 -4.44 3.95
N PRO A 73 -15.52 -3.37 4.41
CA PRO A 73 -14.99 -2.47 5.43
C PRO A 73 -14.81 -3.13 6.82
N ASP A 74 -15.57 -4.19 7.11
CA ASP A 74 -15.53 -4.93 8.38
C ASP A 74 -14.68 -6.21 8.30
N SER A 75 -13.79 -6.32 7.30
CA SER A 75 -12.89 -7.46 7.17
C SER A 75 -11.91 -7.55 8.36
N ILE A 76 -11.50 -8.76 8.72
CA ILE A 76 -10.38 -8.99 9.66
C ILE A 76 -9.06 -8.35 9.17
N PHE A 77 -8.97 -8.07 7.86
CA PHE A 77 -7.84 -7.39 7.24
C PHE A 77 -7.98 -5.86 7.22
N LYS A 78 -8.84 -5.26 8.05
CA LYS A 78 -9.14 -3.83 7.99
C LYS A 78 -7.90 -2.93 7.89
N HIS A 79 -6.93 -3.08 8.79
CA HIS A 79 -5.69 -2.28 8.75
C HIS A 79 -4.91 -2.47 7.46
N LEU A 80 -4.86 -3.71 6.96
CA LEU A 80 -4.19 -4.04 5.71
C LEU A 80 -4.93 -3.49 4.48
N THR A 81 -6.26 -3.45 4.51
CA THR A 81 -7.04 -2.84 3.43
C THR A 81 -6.96 -1.31 3.44
N ASP A 82 -6.90 -0.69 4.63
CA ASP A 82 -6.68 0.76 4.77
C ASP A 82 -5.27 1.13 4.27
N PHE A 83 -4.27 0.29 4.54
CA PHE A 83 -2.93 0.38 3.96
C PHE A 83 -2.98 0.39 2.43
N PHE A 84 -3.60 -0.63 1.81
CA PHE A 84 -3.66 -0.72 0.35
C PHE A 84 -4.49 0.39 -0.30
N GLN A 85 -5.49 0.92 0.39
CA GLN A 85 -6.23 2.09 -0.09
C GLN A 85 -5.31 3.31 -0.16
N THR A 86 -4.58 3.59 0.91
CA THR A 86 -3.67 4.74 0.99
C THR A 86 -2.50 4.58 0.01
N GLU A 87 -1.95 3.37 -0.09
CA GLU A 87 -0.89 3.03 -1.04
C GLU A 87 -1.38 3.21 -2.49
N TYR A 88 -2.58 2.75 -2.82
CA TYR A 88 -3.19 2.97 -4.13
C TYR A 88 -3.30 4.45 -4.48
N ASP A 89 -3.78 5.27 -3.55
CA ASP A 89 -3.95 6.71 -3.77
C ASP A 89 -2.61 7.44 -3.96
N THR A 90 -1.57 7.06 -3.20
CA THR A 90 -0.21 7.57 -3.36
C THR A 90 0.40 7.15 -4.70
N GLN A 91 0.36 5.86 -5.03
CA GLN A 91 0.92 5.34 -6.28
C GLN A 91 0.20 5.91 -7.50
N LYS A 92 -1.12 6.13 -7.41
CA LYS A 92 -1.89 6.76 -8.50
C LYS A 92 -1.38 8.16 -8.83
N LYS A 93 -0.99 8.96 -7.82
CA LYS A 93 -0.38 10.28 -8.04
C LYS A 93 0.98 10.17 -8.73
N ILE A 94 1.85 9.27 -8.25
CA ILE A 94 3.17 9.00 -8.88
C ILE A 94 2.99 8.55 -10.34
N CYS A 95 1.98 7.75 -10.62
CA CYS A 95 1.67 7.24 -11.96
C CYS A 95 0.90 8.22 -12.85
N THR A 96 0.47 9.37 -12.33
CA THR A 96 -0.23 10.40 -13.10
C THR A 96 0.76 11.36 -13.73
N LYS A 97 0.70 11.51 -15.06
CA LYS A 97 1.57 12.44 -15.79
C LYS A 97 1.32 13.88 -15.33
N ASN A 98 2.41 14.63 -15.14
CA ASN A 98 2.43 16.01 -14.64
C ASN A 98 1.97 16.21 -13.18
N ASP A 99 1.76 15.15 -12.41
CA ASP A 99 1.52 15.27 -10.98
C ASP A 99 2.80 15.76 -10.26
N GLU A 100 2.65 16.62 -9.26
CA GLU A 100 3.79 17.15 -8.48
C GLU A 100 4.55 16.03 -7.77
N LEU A 101 3.84 15.01 -7.26
CA LEU A 101 4.46 13.89 -6.57
C LEU A 101 5.31 13.06 -7.54
N ARG A 102 4.87 12.87 -8.79
CA ARG A 102 5.66 12.21 -9.83
C ARG A 102 6.96 12.95 -10.12
N GLN A 103 6.89 14.28 -10.25
CA GLN A 103 8.06 15.11 -10.52
C GLN A 103 9.07 15.04 -9.37
N ARG A 104 8.59 15.13 -8.11
CA ARG A 104 9.43 14.98 -6.92
C ARG A 104 10.04 13.58 -6.84
N TYR A 105 9.26 12.54 -7.10
CA TYR A 105 9.71 11.15 -7.15
C TYR A 105 10.91 11.00 -8.10
N LEU A 106 10.75 11.36 -9.38
CA LEU A 106 11.81 11.22 -10.38
C LEU A 106 13.03 12.09 -10.07
N LYS A 107 12.82 13.27 -9.49
CA LYS A 107 13.91 14.16 -9.06
C LYS A 107 14.83 13.52 -8.03
N PHE A 108 14.29 12.75 -7.09
CA PHE A 108 15.05 12.19 -5.97
C PHE A 108 15.35 10.69 -6.08
N ALA A 109 14.69 9.96 -6.99
CA ALA A 109 14.83 8.51 -7.20
C ALA A 109 16.30 8.05 -7.22
N LYS A 110 17.14 8.72 -8.00
CA LYS A 110 18.57 8.38 -8.10
C LYS A 110 19.32 8.51 -6.77
N CYS A 111 19.07 9.56 -5.99
CA CYS A 111 19.73 9.72 -4.70
C CYS A 111 19.28 8.65 -3.70
N LEU A 112 17.97 8.37 -3.68
CA LEU A 112 17.38 7.35 -2.82
C LEU A 112 17.94 5.96 -3.15
N ASN A 113 18.02 5.60 -4.43
CA ASN A 113 18.63 4.35 -4.88
C ASN A 113 20.10 4.21 -4.48
N LEU A 114 20.91 5.26 -4.69
CA LEU A 114 22.33 5.25 -4.34
C LEU A 114 22.58 5.01 -2.85
N ASN A 115 21.65 5.46 -2.00
CA ASN A 115 21.79 5.33 -0.55
C ASN A 115 21.00 4.16 0.04
N ARG A 116 20.16 3.47 -0.74
CA ARG A 116 19.26 2.40 -0.26
C ARG A 116 20.01 1.30 0.49
N VAL A 117 20.98 0.64 -0.15
CA VAL A 117 21.72 -0.49 0.44
C VAL A 117 22.45 -0.08 1.71
N LYS A 118 23.15 1.06 1.67
CA LYS A 118 23.89 1.58 2.84
C LYS A 118 22.95 1.93 3.99
N MET A 119 21.76 2.44 3.69
CA MET A 119 20.74 2.76 4.67
C MET A 119 20.13 1.49 5.27
N GLU A 120 19.79 0.49 4.46
CA GLU A 120 19.32 -0.82 4.93
C GLU A 120 20.35 -1.51 5.84
N GLU A 121 21.64 -1.47 5.48
CA GLU A 121 22.73 -2.01 6.33
C GLU A 121 22.88 -1.28 7.67
N LYS A 122 22.65 0.03 7.68
CA LYS A 122 22.86 0.88 8.87
C LYS A 122 21.64 0.94 9.78
N CYS A 123 20.46 1.08 9.19
CA CYS A 123 19.20 1.33 9.88
C CYS A 123 18.35 0.06 10.02
N GLY A 124 18.69 -1.01 9.30
CA GLY A 124 17.82 -2.17 9.14
C GLY A 124 16.78 -1.95 8.05
N LEU A 125 16.04 -3.02 7.74
CA LEU A 125 14.90 -2.94 6.82
C LEU A 125 13.76 -2.15 7.46
N LEU A 126 13.11 -1.31 6.65
CA LEU A 126 11.94 -0.53 7.07
C LEU A 126 10.71 -1.41 7.26
N ILE A 127 10.58 -2.44 6.43
CA ILE A 127 9.48 -3.40 6.47
C ILE A 127 10.10 -4.78 6.27
N GLU A 128 10.04 -5.62 7.30
CA GLU A 128 10.50 -7.00 7.23
C GLU A 128 9.39 -7.90 7.80
N VAL A 129 8.51 -8.36 6.92
CA VAL A 129 7.41 -9.25 7.33
C VAL A 129 7.99 -10.65 7.51
N GLU A 130 8.70 -10.89 8.61
CA GLU A 130 8.79 -12.24 9.14
C GLU A 130 7.38 -12.68 9.57
N GLY A 131 7.07 -13.97 9.50
CA GLY A 131 5.73 -14.51 9.76
C GLY A 131 5.08 -13.90 11.00
N SER A 132 3.77 -13.62 10.94
CA SER A 132 3.03 -12.88 11.97
C SER A 132 3.19 -13.46 13.38
N GLU A 133 3.54 -14.74 13.51
CA GLU A 133 3.85 -15.38 14.79
C GLU A 133 5.03 -14.78 15.57
N LYS A 134 5.93 -14.02 14.90
CA LYS A 134 7.09 -13.41 15.55
C LYS A 134 6.85 -11.96 15.95
N PHE A 135 5.79 -11.33 15.46
CA PHE A 135 5.49 -9.93 15.74
C PHE A 135 5.31 -9.69 17.24
N ASN A 136 6.12 -8.81 17.81
CA ASN A 136 6.13 -8.53 19.25
C ASN A 136 6.56 -7.08 19.54
N LYS A 137 6.63 -6.71 20.82
CA LYS A 137 6.99 -5.36 21.27
C LYS A 137 8.39 -4.93 20.82
N GLU A 138 9.35 -5.85 20.82
CA GLU A 138 10.71 -5.60 20.34
C GLU A 138 10.72 -5.28 18.84
N HIS A 139 9.95 -6.00 18.03
CA HIS A 139 9.79 -5.70 16.60
C HIS A 139 9.17 -4.31 16.39
N CYS A 140 8.12 -3.96 17.14
CA CYS A 140 7.53 -2.63 17.07
C CYS A 140 8.53 -1.50 17.36
N LYS A 141 9.37 -1.69 18.38
CA LYS A 141 10.45 -0.75 18.68
C LYS A 141 11.51 -0.73 17.58
N GLN A 142 11.85 -1.87 17.00
CA GLN A 142 12.80 -1.96 15.90
C GLN A 142 12.30 -1.19 14.68
N TYR A 143 11.04 -1.37 14.28
CA TYR A 143 10.43 -0.64 13.17
C TYR A 143 10.51 0.87 13.35
N GLU A 144 10.09 1.38 14.51
CA GLU A 144 10.17 2.82 14.81
C GLU A 144 11.61 3.34 14.69
N ASN A 145 12.57 2.61 15.25
CA ASN A 145 13.98 2.98 15.15
C ASN A 145 14.49 2.96 13.70
N SER A 146 14.09 1.97 12.90
CA SER A 146 14.46 1.85 11.49
C SER A 146 13.93 3.05 10.69
N PHE A 147 12.67 3.44 10.87
CA PHE A 147 12.09 4.62 10.21
C PHE A 147 12.83 5.91 10.60
N GLN A 148 13.02 6.15 11.90
CA GLN A 148 13.72 7.35 12.38
C GLN A 148 15.16 7.44 11.88
N CYS A 149 15.88 6.31 11.88
CA CYS A 149 17.23 6.22 11.34
C CYS A 149 17.24 6.54 9.84
N SER A 150 16.38 5.89 9.04
CA SER A 150 16.31 6.08 7.59
C SER A 150 15.96 7.53 7.22
N TYR A 151 15.01 8.15 7.92
CA TYR A 151 14.68 9.57 7.74
C TYR A 151 15.87 10.48 8.01
N THR A 152 16.62 10.22 9.07
CA THR A 152 17.84 10.97 9.39
C THR A 152 18.89 10.81 8.30
N GLU A 153 19.11 9.59 7.81
CA GLU A 153 20.10 9.31 6.76
C GLU A 153 19.71 9.94 5.42
N ILE A 154 18.43 9.90 5.04
CA ILE A 154 17.92 10.54 3.82
C ILE A 154 18.05 12.05 3.91
N GLN A 155 17.70 12.66 5.06
CA GLN A 155 17.90 14.09 5.25
C GLN A 155 19.38 14.48 5.09
N ASN A 156 20.29 13.71 5.67
CA ASN A 156 21.72 13.96 5.61
C ASN A 156 22.31 13.73 4.21
N SER A 157 21.80 12.77 3.46
CA SER A 157 22.41 12.31 2.19
C SER A 157 21.74 12.90 0.96
N CYS A 158 20.43 13.08 0.99
CA CYS A 158 19.59 13.54 -0.12
C CYS A 158 18.87 14.88 0.14
N GLY A 159 18.93 15.39 1.38
CA GLY A 159 18.38 16.68 1.75
C GLY A 159 16.91 16.65 2.21
N LYS A 160 16.44 17.79 2.70
CA LYS A 160 15.11 17.93 3.33
C LYS A 160 13.94 17.66 2.38
N ASP A 161 14.05 18.05 1.12
CA ASP A 161 13.00 17.81 0.12
C ASP A 161 12.85 16.31 -0.19
N ALA A 162 13.97 15.58 -0.23
CA ALA A 162 13.98 14.13 -0.40
C ALA A 162 13.39 13.43 0.83
N LEU A 163 13.72 13.88 2.05
CA LEU A 163 13.06 13.39 3.26
C LEU A 163 11.54 13.61 3.20
N THR A 164 11.11 14.80 2.79
CA THR A 164 9.68 15.12 2.69
C THR A 164 8.96 14.20 1.70
N LEU A 165 9.61 13.88 0.58
CA LEU A 165 9.11 12.86 -0.36
C LEU A 165 9.06 11.48 0.30
N GLU A 166 10.15 11.02 0.89
CA GLU A 166 10.22 9.68 1.48
C GLU A 166 9.13 9.47 2.54
N MET A 167 8.94 10.44 3.43
CA MET A 167 7.88 10.39 4.44
C MET A 167 6.48 10.30 3.82
N GLU A 168 6.25 10.98 2.69
CA GLU A 168 4.98 10.91 1.95
C GLU A 168 4.79 9.54 1.29
N LEU A 169 5.84 8.96 0.72
CA LEU A 169 5.82 7.64 0.07
C LEU A 169 5.66 6.49 1.07
N LEU A 170 6.32 6.59 2.23
CA LEU A 170 6.30 5.56 3.27
C LEU A 170 5.16 5.71 4.26
N LYS A 171 4.37 6.79 4.17
CA LYS A 171 3.24 7.05 5.07
C LYS A 171 2.29 5.85 5.22
N PRO A 172 1.86 5.16 4.13
CA PRO A 172 0.96 4.02 4.26
C PRO A 172 1.57 2.93 5.15
N ALA A 173 2.83 2.59 4.92
CA ALA A 173 3.55 1.57 5.69
C ALA A 173 3.74 1.99 7.15
N HIS A 174 4.16 3.24 7.38
CA HIS A 174 4.35 3.78 8.72
C HIS A 174 3.04 3.73 9.53
N ASP A 175 1.93 4.22 8.96
CA ASP A 175 0.61 4.21 9.62
C ASP A 175 0.14 2.77 9.90
N PHE A 176 0.34 1.85 8.95
CA PHE A 176 0.00 0.44 9.12
C PHE A 176 0.76 -0.19 10.28
N MET A 177 2.07 0.07 10.39
CA MET A 177 2.90 -0.44 11.46
C MET A 177 2.54 0.17 12.81
N GLU A 178 2.27 1.48 12.85
CA GLU A 178 1.86 2.18 14.08
C GLU A 178 0.54 1.60 14.64
N LEU A 179 -0.46 1.40 13.77
CA LEU A 179 -1.73 0.77 14.14
C LEU A 179 -1.55 -0.67 14.61
N SER A 180 -0.80 -1.48 13.85
CA SER A 180 -0.55 -2.89 14.18
C SER A 180 0.19 -3.03 15.52
N CYS A 181 1.14 -2.14 15.79
CA CYS A 181 1.88 -2.10 17.05
C CYS A 181 1.02 -1.68 18.23
N LYS A 182 0.11 -0.73 18.02
CA LYS A 182 -0.84 -0.30 19.04
C LYS A 182 -1.77 -1.45 19.44
N ASP A 183 -2.36 -2.14 18.46
CA ASP A 183 -3.24 -3.29 18.70
C ASP A 183 -2.52 -4.39 19.50
N PHE A 184 -1.24 -4.64 19.20
CA PHE A 184 -0.42 -5.60 19.94
C PHE A 184 -0.17 -5.16 21.39
N GLN A 185 0.16 -3.89 21.63
CA GLN A 185 0.39 -3.38 22.99
C GLN A 185 -0.88 -3.51 23.85
N ASP A 186 -2.03 -3.13 23.29
CA ASP A 186 -3.32 -3.21 23.97
C ASP A 186 -3.72 -4.66 24.33
N LEU A 187 -3.30 -5.66 23.54
CA LEU A 187 -3.57 -7.09 23.79
C LEU A 187 -2.68 -7.72 24.89
N HIS A 188 -1.51 -7.14 25.16
CA HIS A 188 -0.48 -7.73 26.02
C HIS A 188 -0.21 -6.98 27.34
N ASP A 189 -0.86 -5.84 27.57
CA ASP A 189 -0.80 -5.09 28.83
C ASP A 189 -1.88 -5.53 29.86
N PHE A 190 -2.41 -6.76 29.75
CA PHE A 190 -3.33 -7.40 30.71
C PHE A 190 -2.69 -8.53 31.52
#